data_AF-A0A935P5E5-F1
#
_entry.id   AF-A0A935P5E5-F1
#
_cell.length_a   1.000
_cell.length_b   1.000
_cell.length_c   1.000
_cell.angle_alpha   90.00
_cell.angle_beta   90.00
_cell.angle_gamma   90.00
#
_symmetry.space_group_name_H-M   'P 1'
#
loop_
_entity.id
_entity.type
_entity.pdbx_description
1 polymer ?
#
loop_
_entity_poly.entity_id
_entity_poly.type
_entity_poly.pdbx_seq_one_letter_code
_entity_poly.pdbx_strand_id
1 'polypeptide(L)'
;MRRLLVRGLAPAPLARHASMTDLLAALSRAESAPRRWGLGAAVALGAAAMVAALLWRSSAPRRCTSEHAAASLRGVWEASMEAQLESSFRGTGRAHARETAGRVRGVLERYRDEWTAMHVDSCRATHERGEQSAAMLDLRTRCLGQRREALRAVVAQLSRATDGEIVDHAVQAALGLPAVAECADTAALDAVVPLPAGTEQRAAVI
;
A
#
# COMPACT_ATOMS: atom_id res chain seq x y z
N MET A 1 -55.14 6.40 0.35
CA MET A 1 -56.21 6.48 -0.68
C MET A 1 -57.64 6.50 -0.13
N ARG A 2 -58.15 5.42 0.49
CA ARG A 2 -59.59 5.24 0.80
C ARG A 2 -60.27 6.45 1.47
N ARG A 3 -59.63 7.06 2.48
CA ARG A 3 -60.19 8.25 3.18
C ARG A 3 -60.35 9.48 2.26
N LEU A 4 -59.46 9.69 1.29
CA LEU A 4 -59.53 10.82 0.37
C LEU A 4 -60.65 10.66 -0.67
N LEU A 5 -60.88 9.42 -1.13
CA LEU A 5 -61.98 9.08 -2.03
C LEU A 5 -63.35 9.17 -1.32
N VAL A 6 -63.44 8.65 -0.09
CA VAL A 6 -64.66 8.75 0.73
C VAL A 6 -65.04 10.21 1.00
N ARG A 7 -64.06 11.09 1.24
CA ARG A 7 -64.30 12.54 1.37
C ARG A 7 -64.80 13.17 0.06
N GLY A 8 -64.32 12.73 -1.10
CA GLY A 8 -64.81 13.20 -2.40
C GLY A 8 -66.26 12.83 -2.70
N LEU A 9 -66.73 11.71 -2.12
CA LEU A 9 -68.10 11.19 -2.27
C LEU A 9 -69.04 11.65 -1.14
N ALA A 10 -68.63 12.61 -0.30
CA ALA A 10 -69.45 13.08 0.81
C ALA A 10 -70.82 13.64 0.32
N PRO A 11 -71.94 13.36 0.99
CA PRO A 11 -73.27 13.82 0.53
C PRO A 11 -73.37 15.35 0.49
N ALA A 12 -72.82 16.03 1.51
CA ALA A 12 -72.80 17.48 1.60
C ALA A 12 -71.69 18.09 0.69
N PRO A 13 -72.01 19.03 -0.22
CA PRO A 13 -71.03 19.61 -1.15
C PRO A 13 -69.84 20.27 -0.46
N LEU A 14 -70.08 20.98 0.65
CA LEU A 14 -69.03 21.67 1.41
C LEU A 14 -68.10 20.73 2.18
N ALA A 15 -68.47 19.45 2.35
CA ALA A 15 -67.61 18.44 2.98
C ALA A 15 -66.66 17.76 1.99
N ARG A 16 -66.81 18.03 0.68
CA ARG A 16 -65.96 17.48 -0.39
C ARG A 16 -64.65 18.26 -0.53
N HIS A 17 -63.83 17.87 -1.49
CA HIS A 17 -62.67 18.67 -1.89
C HIS A 17 -63.15 19.90 -2.65
N ALA A 18 -62.49 21.04 -2.44
CA ALA A 18 -62.88 22.31 -3.03
C ALA A 18 -62.80 22.28 -4.57
N SER A 19 -61.91 21.45 -5.12
CA SER A 19 -61.79 21.20 -6.55
C SER A 19 -61.26 19.79 -6.84
N MET A 20 -61.40 19.33 -8.08
CA MET A 20 -60.75 18.08 -8.54
C MET A 20 -59.22 18.19 -8.44
N THR A 21 -58.67 19.37 -8.68
CA THR A 21 -57.23 19.66 -8.55
C THR A 21 -56.73 19.44 -7.12
N ASP A 22 -57.51 19.83 -6.11
CA ASP A 22 -57.17 19.58 -4.70
C ASP A 22 -57.18 18.09 -4.35
N LEU A 23 -58.14 17.34 -4.89
CA LEU A 23 -58.19 15.89 -4.71
C LEU A 23 -56.97 15.23 -5.37
N LEU A 24 -56.62 15.59 -6.61
CA LEU A 24 -55.45 15.06 -7.31
C LEU A 24 -54.15 15.43 -6.61
N ALA A 25 -54.03 16.64 -6.07
CA ALA A 25 -52.89 17.05 -5.25
C ALA A 25 -52.80 16.28 -3.93
N ALA A 26 -53.93 15.97 -3.30
CA ALA A 26 -53.96 15.14 -2.09
C ALA A 26 -53.60 13.67 -2.38
N LEU A 27 -54.08 13.11 -3.50
CA LEU A 27 -53.79 11.75 -3.93
C LEU A 27 -52.31 11.58 -4.33
N SER A 28 -51.76 12.50 -5.13
CA SER A 28 -50.36 12.45 -5.56
C SER A 28 -49.37 12.55 -4.40
N ARG A 29 -49.69 13.36 -3.38
CA ARG A 29 -48.91 13.42 -2.12
C ARG A 29 -48.99 12.12 -1.33
N ALA A 30 -50.16 11.49 -1.28
CA ALA A 30 -50.36 10.22 -0.58
C ALA A 30 -49.67 9.03 -1.25
N GLU A 31 -49.59 9.01 -2.59
CA GLU A 31 -48.84 8.02 -3.37
C GLU A 31 -47.32 8.20 -3.25
N SER A 32 -46.87 9.46 -3.20
CA SER A 32 -45.44 9.78 -3.12
C SER A 32 -44.85 9.58 -1.73
N ALA A 33 -45.65 9.66 -0.66
CA ALA A 33 -45.18 9.59 0.72
C ALA A 33 -44.37 8.31 1.07
N PRO A 34 -44.85 7.08 0.79
CA PRO A 34 -44.08 5.88 1.11
C PRO A 34 -42.83 5.72 0.22
N ARG A 35 -42.89 6.16 -1.04
CA ARG A 35 -41.76 6.10 -1.99
C ARG A 35 -40.63 7.05 -1.61
N ARG A 36 -40.95 8.22 -1.05
CA ARG A 36 -39.98 9.21 -0.54
C ARG A 36 -39.20 8.68 0.67
N TRP A 37 -39.88 7.96 1.55
CA TRP A 37 -39.26 7.38 2.75
C TRP A 37 -38.42 6.15 2.39
N GLY A 38 -38.88 5.32 1.43
CA GLY A 38 -38.11 4.20 0.89
C GLY A 38 -36.82 4.64 0.19
N LEU A 39 -36.86 5.74 -0.58
CA LEU A 39 -35.66 6.31 -1.20
C LEU A 39 -34.67 6.87 -0.18
N GLY A 40 -35.15 7.57 0.85
CA GLY A 40 -34.31 8.08 1.94
C GLY A 40 -33.63 6.95 2.72
N ALA A 41 -34.36 5.88 3.04
CA ALA A 41 -33.82 4.71 3.72
C ALA A 41 -32.79 3.96 2.87
N ALA A 42 -33.04 3.79 1.57
CA ALA A 42 -32.11 3.14 0.65
C ALA A 42 -30.80 3.94 0.49
N VAL A 43 -30.89 5.27 0.40
CA VAL A 43 -29.70 6.14 0.35
C VAL A 43 -28.92 6.08 1.66
N ALA A 44 -29.61 6.12 2.80
CA ALA A 44 -28.96 6.03 4.11
C ALA A 44 -28.25 4.68 4.31
N LEU A 45 -28.89 3.57 3.93
CA LEU A 45 -28.29 2.23 3.96
C LEU A 45 -27.11 2.11 2.99
N GLY A 46 -27.24 2.65 1.78
CA GLY A 46 -26.15 2.69 0.81
C GLY A 46 -24.95 3.49 1.31
N ALA A 47 -25.19 4.66 1.92
CA ALA A 47 -24.17 5.49 2.52
C ALA A 47 -23.50 4.79 3.72
N ALA A 48 -24.30 4.17 4.61
CA ALA A 48 -23.78 3.41 5.74
C ALA A 48 -22.95 2.19 5.30
N ALA A 49 -23.40 1.45 4.28
CA ALA A 49 -22.66 0.33 3.71
C ALA A 49 -21.36 0.81 3.04
N MET A 50 -21.39 1.95 2.35
CA MET A 50 -20.19 2.54 1.74
C MET A 50 -19.19 3.00 2.80
N VAL A 51 -19.65 3.66 3.87
CA VAL A 51 -18.81 4.05 5.02
C VAL A 51 -18.25 2.81 5.71
N ALA A 52 -19.07 1.78 5.96
CA ALA A 52 -18.61 0.52 6.53
C ALA A 52 -17.58 -0.18 5.65
N ALA A 53 -17.74 -0.19 4.33
CA ALA A 53 -16.78 -0.75 3.38
C ALA A 53 -15.46 0.04 3.34
N LEU A 54 -15.52 1.37 3.43
CA LEU A 54 -14.34 2.25 3.54
C LEU A 54 -13.59 2.01 4.85
N LEU A 55 -14.32 1.92 5.98
CA LEU A 55 -13.75 1.60 7.28
C LEU A 55 -13.16 0.19 7.30
N TRP A 56 -13.80 -0.81 6.70
CA TRP A 56 -13.26 -2.17 6.62
C TRP A 56 -12.00 -2.23 5.73
N ARG A 57 -11.96 -1.48 4.62
CA ARG A 57 -10.74 -1.37 3.80
C ARG A 57 -9.58 -0.70 4.53
N SER A 58 -9.85 0.32 5.33
CA SER A 58 -8.83 0.98 6.15
C SER A 58 -8.42 0.16 7.38
N SER A 59 -9.33 -0.68 7.89
CA SER A 59 -9.12 -1.58 9.02
C SER A 59 -8.64 -2.97 8.60
N ALA A 60 -8.56 -3.26 7.31
CA ALA A 60 -8.02 -4.53 6.83
C ALA A 60 -6.63 -4.66 7.47
N PRO A 61 -6.38 -5.75 8.24
CA PRO A 61 -5.14 -5.90 8.97
C PRO A 61 -4.02 -5.63 7.99
N ARG A 62 -3.15 -4.67 8.31
CA ARG A 62 -1.97 -4.36 7.51
C ARG A 62 -1.25 -5.69 7.31
N ARG A 63 -1.40 -6.28 6.13
CA ARG A 63 -1.14 -7.71 5.96
C ARG A 63 0.37 -7.90 6.05
N CYS A 64 0.85 -8.30 7.22
CA CYS A 64 2.23 -8.67 7.48
C CYS A 64 2.54 -10.02 6.80
N THR A 65 2.47 -9.97 5.47
CA THR A 65 2.54 -11.09 4.55
C THR A 65 3.75 -10.92 3.66
N SER A 66 4.34 -12.05 3.27
CA SER A 66 5.45 -12.08 2.32
C SER A 66 5.07 -11.44 0.98
N GLU A 67 3.81 -11.57 0.54
CA GLU A 67 3.31 -10.94 -0.69
C GLU A 67 3.37 -9.41 -0.63
N HIS A 68 2.98 -8.81 0.50
CA HIS A 68 3.06 -7.36 0.68
C HIS A 68 4.50 -6.85 0.78
N ALA A 69 5.37 -7.61 1.44
CA ALA A 69 6.79 -7.32 1.48
C ALA A 69 7.41 -7.42 0.07
N ALA A 70 7.17 -8.53 -0.64
CA ALA A 70 7.66 -8.74 -2.01
C ALA A 70 7.16 -7.67 -2.98
N ALA A 71 5.93 -7.18 -2.80
CA ALA A 71 5.38 -6.06 -3.56
C ALA A 71 6.24 -4.78 -3.50
N SER A 72 6.97 -4.57 -2.41
CA SER A 72 7.87 -3.42 -2.23
C SER A 72 9.20 -3.56 -2.99
N LEU A 73 9.56 -4.77 -3.43
CA LEU A 73 10.75 -5.06 -4.24
C LEU A 73 10.46 -5.17 -5.74
N ARG A 74 9.19 -4.97 -6.16
CA ARG A 74 8.84 -4.92 -7.58
C ARG A 74 9.62 -3.83 -8.32
N GLY A 75 10.04 -4.16 -9.54
CA GLY A 75 10.93 -3.32 -10.35
C GLY A 75 12.35 -3.14 -9.79
N VAL A 76 12.71 -3.85 -8.70
CA VAL A 76 14.09 -3.90 -8.18
C VAL A 76 14.72 -5.24 -8.52
N TRP A 77 14.10 -6.34 -8.12
CA TRP A 77 14.57 -7.68 -8.41
C TRP A 77 13.38 -8.61 -8.67
N GLU A 78 13.20 -8.98 -9.94
CA GLU A 78 12.11 -9.82 -10.45
C GLU A 78 12.68 -10.85 -11.43
N ALA A 79 11.92 -11.90 -11.76
CA ALA A 79 12.38 -12.94 -12.69
C ALA A 79 12.83 -12.40 -14.06
N SER A 80 12.25 -11.29 -14.53
CA SER A 80 12.68 -10.62 -15.76
C SER A 80 14.09 -10.00 -15.66
N MET A 81 14.50 -9.57 -14.46
CA MET A 81 15.81 -8.98 -14.20
C MET A 81 16.92 -10.03 -14.21
N GLU A 82 16.61 -11.27 -13.82
CA GLU A 82 17.57 -12.39 -13.87
C GLU A 82 18.03 -12.67 -15.29
N ALA A 83 17.09 -12.74 -16.24
CA ALA A 83 17.40 -12.95 -17.65
C ALA A 83 18.18 -11.77 -18.24
N GLN A 84 17.85 -10.54 -17.84
CA GLN A 84 18.55 -9.34 -18.28
C GLN A 84 20.01 -9.32 -17.77
N LEU A 85 20.23 -9.69 -16.51
CA LEU A 85 21.56 -9.81 -15.91
C LEU A 85 22.43 -10.82 -16.67
N GLU A 86 21.91 -12.03 -16.90
CA GLU A 86 22.66 -13.06 -17.64
C GLU A 86 22.98 -12.61 -19.07
N SER A 87 22.01 -12.00 -19.77
CA SER A 87 22.21 -11.47 -21.12
C SER A 87 23.29 -10.38 -21.14
N SER A 88 23.24 -9.44 -20.19
CA SER A 88 24.22 -8.36 -20.08
C SER A 88 25.63 -8.90 -19.84
N PHE A 89 25.78 -9.85 -18.92
CA PHE A 89 27.09 -10.43 -18.60
C PHE A 89 27.67 -11.19 -19.78
N ARG A 90 26.85 -11.98 -20.49
CA ARG A 90 27.28 -12.69 -21.70
C ARG A 90 27.67 -11.72 -22.82
N GLY A 91 26.99 -10.58 -22.93
CA GLY A 91 27.29 -9.53 -23.91
C GLY A 91 28.70 -8.94 -23.77
N THR A 92 29.33 -9.04 -22.60
CA THR A 92 30.71 -8.56 -22.35
C THR A 92 31.80 -9.47 -22.95
N GLY A 93 31.47 -10.70 -23.36
CA GLY A 93 32.43 -11.65 -23.93
C GLY A 93 33.36 -12.36 -22.93
N ARG A 94 33.20 -12.15 -21.61
CA ARG A 94 34.02 -12.83 -20.59
C ARG A 94 33.70 -14.33 -20.49
N ALA A 95 34.73 -15.18 -20.42
CA ALA A 95 34.58 -16.63 -20.34
C ALA A 95 33.81 -17.09 -19.09
N HIS A 96 34.02 -16.43 -17.96
CA HIS A 96 33.36 -16.69 -16.67
C HIS A 96 32.01 -15.97 -16.50
N ALA A 97 31.48 -15.30 -17.53
CA ALA A 97 30.27 -14.49 -17.43
C ALA A 97 29.04 -15.27 -16.90
N ARG A 98 28.80 -16.47 -17.42
CA ARG A 98 27.64 -17.30 -17.01
C ARG A 98 27.75 -17.75 -15.56
N GLU A 99 28.93 -18.20 -15.16
CA GLU A 99 29.17 -18.62 -13.77
C GLU A 99 28.99 -17.45 -12.80
N THR A 100 29.55 -16.29 -13.15
CA THR A 100 29.43 -15.05 -12.37
C THR A 100 27.97 -14.62 -12.24
N ALA A 101 27.20 -14.63 -13.33
CA ALA A 101 25.77 -14.30 -13.30
C ALA A 101 24.99 -15.22 -12.35
N GLY A 102 25.27 -16.52 -12.37
CA GLY A 102 24.66 -17.49 -11.46
C GLY A 102 24.99 -17.22 -9.99
N ARG A 103 26.24 -16.86 -9.68
CA ARG A 103 26.66 -16.50 -8.32
C ARG A 103 25.98 -15.21 -7.83
N VAL A 104 25.97 -14.17 -8.67
CA VAL A 104 25.30 -12.90 -8.37
C VAL A 104 23.81 -13.12 -8.12
N ARG A 105 23.11 -13.86 -9.01
CA ARG A 105 21.70 -14.21 -8.81
C ARG A 105 21.46 -14.81 -7.44
N GLY A 106 22.24 -15.83 -7.06
CA GLY A 106 22.06 -16.48 -5.76
C GLY A 106 22.31 -15.56 -4.56
N VAL A 107 23.21 -14.58 -4.68
CA VAL A 107 23.41 -13.54 -3.64
C VAL A 107 22.19 -12.62 -3.55
N LEU A 108 21.70 -12.12 -4.69
CA LEU A 108 20.57 -11.19 -4.73
C LEU A 108 19.24 -11.84 -4.32
N GLU A 109 19.04 -13.12 -4.64
CA GLU A 109 17.89 -13.91 -4.17
C GLU A 109 17.89 -14.06 -2.64
N ARG A 110 19.04 -14.41 -2.04
CA ARG A 110 19.16 -14.47 -0.57
C ARG A 110 18.89 -13.12 0.05
N TYR A 111 19.45 -12.05 -0.51
CA TYR A 111 19.21 -10.70 -0.02
C TYR A 111 17.73 -10.29 -0.10
N ARG A 112 17.03 -10.63 -1.20
CA ARG A 112 15.57 -10.44 -1.34
C ARG A 112 14.81 -11.16 -0.23
N ASP A 113 15.19 -12.41 0.05
CA ASP A 113 14.51 -13.24 1.04
C ASP A 113 14.75 -12.72 2.47
N GLU A 114 15.98 -12.31 2.79
CA GLU A 114 16.32 -11.65 4.06
C GLU A 114 15.56 -10.33 4.25
N TRP A 115 15.52 -9.48 3.21
CA TRP A 115 14.78 -8.23 3.24
C TRP A 115 13.28 -8.46 3.46
N THR A 116 12.72 -9.45 2.78
CA THR A 116 11.30 -9.82 2.88
C THR A 116 10.98 -10.34 4.29
N ALA A 117 11.82 -11.21 4.83
CA ALA A 117 11.68 -11.73 6.19
C ALA A 117 11.74 -10.60 7.23
N MET A 118 12.70 -9.67 7.10
CA MET A 118 12.86 -8.54 8.01
C MET A 118 11.66 -7.59 7.97
N HIS A 119 11.11 -7.32 6.78
CA HIS A 119 9.93 -6.49 6.62
C HIS A 119 8.69 -7.12 7.28
N VAL A 120 8.47 -8.42 7.05
CA VAL A 120 7.37 -9.17 7.67
C VAL A 120 7.54 -9.21 9.19
N ASP A 121 8.73 -9.51 9.68
CA ASP A 121 9.01 -9.55 11.13
C ASP A 121 8.72 -8.21 11.79
N SER A 122 9.24 -7.09 11.25
CA SER A 122 9.01 -5.75 11.80
C SER A 122 7.52 -5.39 11.83
N CYS A 123 6.77 -5.77 10.78
CA CYS A 123 5.33 -5.55 10.72
C CYS A 123 4.61 -6.34 11.82
N ARG A 124 4.92 -7.65 11.96
CA ARG A 124 4.30 -8.52 12.95
C ARG A 124 4.65 -8.13 14.38
N ALA A 125 5.91 -7.74 14.63
CA ALA A 125 6.36 -7.25 15.92
C ALA A 125 5.50 -6.07 16.41
N THR A 126 5.11 -5.20 15.49
CA THR A 126 4.33 -3.98 15.81
C THR A 126 2.82 -4.24 15.84
N HIS A 127 2.28 -4.91 14.82
CA HIS A 127 0.83 -5.01 14.60
C HIS A 127 0.19 -6.29 15.14
N GLU A 128 0.94 -7.39 15.23
CA GLU A 128 0.40 -8.68 15.69
C GLU A 128 0.85 -9.00 17.12
N ARG A 129 2.13 -8.80 17.43
CA ARG A 129 2.73 -9.13 18.74
C ARG A 129 2.72 -7.95 19.72
N GLY A 130 2.68 -6.72 19.24
CA GLY A 130 2.73 -5.51 20.08
C GLY A 130 4.04 -5.34 20.85
N GLU A 131 5.12 -5.96 20.39
CA GLU A 131 6.47 -5.91 20.98
C GLU A 131 7.20 -4.59 20.67
N GLN A 132 6.79 -3.91 19.60
CA GLN A 132 7.43 -2.71 19.09
C GLN A 132 6.43 -1.56 18.94
N SER A 133 6.92 -0.34 19.16
CA SER A 133 6.14 0.87 18.93
C SER A 133 6.01 1.18 17.45
N ALA A 134 4.97 1.95 17.08
CA ALA A 134 4.83 2.46 15.71
C ALA A 134 6.03 3.31 15.27
N ALA A 135 6.64 4.07 16.18
CA ALA A 135 7.84 4.85 15.90
C ALA A 135 9.05 3.96 15.54
N MET A 136 9.20 2.81 16.21
CA MET A 136 10.22 1.83 15.88
C MET A 136 9.97 1.18 14.51
N LEU A 137 8.71 0.89 14.18
CA LEU A 137 8.34 0.41 12.85
C LEU A 137 8.75 1.41 11.75
N ASP A 138 8.55 2.71 11.97
CA ASP A 138 8.95 3.74 11.02
C ASP A 138 10.48 3.80 10.83
N LEU A 139 11.25 3.63 11.90
CA LEU A 139 12.71 3.53 11.86
C LEU A 139 13.17 2.32 11.03
N ARG A 140 12.64 1.13 11.33
CA ARG A 140 12.96 -0.11 10.60
C ARG A 140 12.54 -0.03 9.13
N THR A 141 11.38 0.58 8.85
CA THR A 141 10.90 0.82 7.48
C THR A 141 11.84 1.74 6.70
N ARG A 142 12.35 2.81 7.32
CA ARG A 142 13.36 3.69 6.70
C ARG A 142 14.67 2.95 6.42
N CYS A 143 15.17 2.16 7.36
CA CYS A 143 16.35 1.32 7.15
C CYS A 143 16.15 0.38 5.97
N LEU A 144 15.05 -0.37 5.94
CA LEU A 144 14.70 -1.27 4.83
C LEU A 144 14.54 -0.52 3.50
N GLY A 145 14.04 0.72 3.53
CA GLY A 145 14.01 1.60 2.36
C GLY A 145 15.40 1.86 1.79
N GLN A 146 16.38 2.22 2.64
CA GLN A 146 17.77 2.42 2.21
C GLN A 146 18.40 1.13 1.64
N ARG A 147 18.13 -0.02 2.27
CA ARG A 147 18.58 -1.34 1.80
C ARG A 147 18.00 -1.72 0.44
N ARG A 148 16.76 -1.32 0.17
CA ARG A 148 16.12 -1.47 -1.14
C ARG A 148 16.76 -0.56 -2.19
N GLU A 149 17.06 0.69 -1.86
CA GLU A 149 17.73 1.61 -2.79
C GLU A 149 19.12 1.10 -3.17
N ALA A 150 19.90 0.59 -2.21
CA ALA A 150 21.20 -0.02 -2.47
C ALA A 150 21.09 -1.24 -3.41
N LEU A 151 20.12 -2.12 -3.15
CA LEU A 151 19.84 -3.25 -4.04
C LEU A 151 19.50 -2.79 -5.46
N ARG A 152 18.63 -1.78 -5.60
CA ARG A 152 18.27 -1.21 -6.91
C ARG A 152 19.49 -0.67 -7.64
N ALA A 153 20.37 0.04 -6.96
CA ALA A 153 21.59 0.58 -7.55
C ALA A 153 22.49 -0.54 -8.10
N VAL A 154 22.75 -1.58 -7.30
CA VAL A 154 23.56 -2.73 -7.72
C VAL A 154 22.93 -3.45 -8.90
N VAL A 155 21.65 -3.81 -8.82
CA VAL A 155 20.95 -4.49 -9.93
C VAL A 155 21.00 -3.64 -11.20
N ALA A 156 20.70 -2.34 -11.10
CA ALA A 156 20.70 -1.46 -12.25
C ALA A 156 22.09 -1.34 -12.91
N GLN A 157 23.17 -1.34 -12.12
CA GLN A 157 24.53 -1.33 -12.64
C GLN A 157 24.88 -2.65 -13.33
N LEU A 158 24.58 -3.79 -12.71
CA LEU A 158 24.93 -5.10 -13.24
C LEU A 158 24.10 -5.47 -14.48
N SER A 159 22.82 -5.10 -14.54
CA SER A 159 21.95 -5.35 -15.70
C SER A 159 22.28 -4.49 -16.93
N ARG A 160 23.18 -3.51 -16.79
CA ARG A 160 23.69 -2.65 -17.88
C ARG A 160 25.18 -2.83 -18.11
N ALA A 161 25.77 -3.95 -17.67
CA ALA A 161 27.16 -4.24 -17.88
C ALA A 161 27.49 -4.30 -19.39
N THR A 162 28.34 -3.38 -19.84
CA THR A 162 28.92 -3.35 -21.20
C THR A 162 30.41 -3.67 -21.19
N ASP A 163 31.08 -3.47 -20.06
CA ASP A 163 32.49 -3.80 -19.84
C ASP A 163 32.61 -5.10 -19.05
N GLY A 164 33.59 -5.93 -19.42
CA GLY A 164 33.91 -7.14 -18.69
C GLY A 164 34.49 -6.89 -17.29
N GLU A 165 35.05 -5.71 -17.01
CA GLU A 165 35.48 -5.35 -15.64
C GLU A 165 34.30 -5.37 -14.66
N ILE A 166 33.10 -4.99 -15.10
CA ILE A 166 31.89 -5.08 -14.29
C ILE A 166 31.60 -6.55 -13.90
N VAL A 167 31.82 -7.48 -14.81
CA VAL A 167 31.64 -8.93 -14.55
C VAL A 167 32.67 -9.42 -13.53
N ASP A 168 33.91 -8.95 -13.59
CA ASP A 168 34.97 -9.35 -12.66
C ASP A 168 34.66 -8.95 -11.21
N HIS A 169 34.04 -7.78 -11.02
CA HIS A 169 33.71 -7.25 -9.70
C HIS A 169 32.26 -7.50 -9.28
N ALA A 170 31.42 -8.11 -10.13
CA ALA A 170 29.99 -8.23 -9.90
C ALA A 170 29.62 -8.96 -8.60
N VAL A 171 30.33 -10.05 -8.29
CA VAL A 171 30.09 -10.80 -7.05
C VAL A 171 30.44 -9.97 -5.82
N GLN A 172 31.54 -9.20 -5.87
CA GLN A 172 31.93 -8.31 -4.78
C GLN A 172 30.93 -7.18 -4.60
N ALA A 173 30.43 -6.59 -5.69
CA ALA A 173 29.39 -5.57 -5.63
C ALA A 173 28.09 -6.10 -4.99
N ALA A 174 27.69 -7.33 -5.33
CA ALA A 174 26.50 -7.96 -4.73
C ALA A 174 26.70 -8.30 -3.24
N LEU A 175 27.88 -8.78 -2.86
CA LEU A 175 28.21 -9.07 -1.46
C LEU A 175 28.43 -7.81 -0.61
N GLY A 176 28.80 -6.69 -1.26
CA GLY A 176 28.97 -5.38 -0.63
C GLY A 176 27.66 -4.64 -0.36
N LEU A 177 26.49 -5.26 -0.60
CA LEU A 177 25.22 -4.70 -0.20
C LEU A 177 25.18 -4.49 1.32
N PRO A 178 24.68 -3.35 1.82
CA PRO A 178 24.57 -3.13 3.25
C PRO A 178 23.68 -4.20 3.90
N ALA A 179 24.07 -4.71 5.06
CA ALA A 179 23.40 -5.86 5.65
C ALA A 179 21.95 -5.52 6.05
N VAL A 180 21.02 -6.43 5.76
CA VAL A 180 19.61 -6.31 6.18
C VAL A 180 19.48 -6.46 7.70
N ALA A 181 20.35 -7.28 8.31
CA ALA A 181 20.35 -7.54 9.75
C ALA A 181 20.52 -6.28 10.61
N GLU A 182 21.20 -5.24 10.09
CA GLU A 182 21.34 -3.94 10.78
C GLU A 182 19.98 -3.27 11.01
N CYS A 183 18.96 -3.56 10.19
CA CYS A 183 17.60 -3.06 10.40
C CYS A 183 16.87 -3.74 11.57
N ALA A 184 17.45 -4.77 12.19
CA ALA A 184 16.94 -5.35 13.44
C ALA A 184 17.51 -4.69 14.69
N ASP A 185 18.62 -3.94 14.58
CA ASP A 185 19.26 -3.28 15.72
C ASP A 185 18.47 -2.03 16.13
N THR A 186 17.47 -2.24 16.96
CA THR A 186 16.59 -1.17 17.45
C THR A 186 17.34 -0.12 18.26
N ALA A 187 18.42 -0.49 18.95
CA ALA A 187 19.20 0.46 19.74
C ALA A 187 20.02 1.38 18.82
N ALA A 188 20.67 0.81 17.79
CA ALA A 188 21.37 1.59 16.79
C ALA A 188 20.43 2.50 15.98
N LEU A 189 19.23 2.02 15.65
CA LEU A 189 18.23 2.80 14.93
C LEU A 189 17.71 3.99 15.76
N ASP A 190 17.44 3.79 17.04
CA ASP A 190 16.93 4.83 17.93
C ASP A 190 18.01 5.87 18.29
N ALA A 191 19.28 5.45 18.32
CA ALA A 191 20.43 6.33 18.54
C ALA A 191 20.66 7.35 17.39
N VAL A 192 20.02 7.17 16.23
CA VAL A 192 20.09 8.13 15.13
C VAL A 192 19.25 9.37 15.48
N VAL A 193 19.89 10.32 16.16
CA VAL A 193 19.32 11.64 16.49
C VAL A 193 18.92 12.35 15.20
N PRO A 194 17.66 12.81 15.05
CA PRO A 194 17.27 13.62 13.90
C PRO A 194 18.12 14.90 13.85
N LEU A 195 18.64 15.26 12.68
CA LEU A 195 19.29 16.55 12.47
C LEU A 195 18.34 17.66 12.94
N PRO A 196 18.79 18.60 13.80
CA PRO A 196 17.93 19.68 14.27
C PRO A 196 17.37 20.46 13.07
N ALA A 197 16.06 20.68 13.09
CA ALA A 197 15.31 21.25 11.97
C ALA A 197 15.62 22.74 11.70
N GLY A 198 16.33 23.41 12.62
CA GLY A 198 16.70 24.82 12.50
C GLY A 198 18.03 25.02 11.77
N THR A 199 18.07 25.98 10.84
CA THR A 199 19.31 26.45 10.20
C THR A 199 20.30 27.04 11.21
N GLU A 200 19.83 27.62 12.31
CA GLU A 200 20.67 28.20 13.36
C GLU A 200 21.51 27.16 14.12
N GLN A 201 21.00 25.94 14.31
CA GLN A 201 21.74 24.87 15.01
C GLN A 201 22.77 24.16 14.13
N ARG A 202 22.71 24.33 12.80
CA ARG A 202 23.73 23.81 11.87
C ARG A 202 25.02 24.63 11.90
N ALA A 203 24.95 25.91 12.27
CA ALA A 203 26.11 26.78 12.35
C ALA A 203 26.99 26.53 13.61
N ALA A 204 26.47 25.80 14.60
CA ALA A 204 27.18 25.54 15.86
C ALA A 204 28.06 24.27 15.84
N VAL A 205 28.12 23.56 14.71
CA VAL A 205 28.86 22.28 14.55
C VAL A 205 30.04 22.40 13.57
N ILE A 206 30.54 23.63 13.33
CA ILE A 206 31.74 23.90 12.52
C ILE A 206 32.75 24.66 13.37
#